data_AF-A0A957N324-F1
#
_entry.id   AF-A0A957N324-F1
#
_cell.length_a   1.000
_cell.length_b   1.000
_cell.length_c   1.000
_cell.angle_alpha   90.00
_cell.angle_beta   90.00
_cell.angle_gamma   90.00
#
_symmetry.space_group_name_H-M   'P 1'
#
loop_
_entity.id
_entity.type
_entity.pdbx_description
1 polymer ?
#
loop_
_entity_poly.entity_id
_entity_poly.type
_entity_poly.pdbx_seq_one_letter_code
_entity_poly.pdbx_strand_id
1 'polypeptide(L)'
;MKNTPVAVVSKISTMKALMVSQQMPIVEAVERFSSNEGQHGIFLVDDQDRLTGVVNNSDLLDWARVQFNLSPGSLPLPVHR
;
A
#
# COMPACT_ATOMS: atom_id res chain seq x y z
N MET A 1 -6.83 4.04 -24.52
CA MET A 1 -5.94 3.42 -23.52
C MET A 1 -6.24 1.93 -23.50
N LYS A 2 -5.22 1.07 -23.68
CA LYS A 2 -5.39 -0.38 -23.79
C LYS A 2 -5.73 -0.96 -22.41
N ASN A 3 -6.80 -1.76 -22.33
CA ASN A 3 -7.34 -2.45 -21.16
C ASN A 3 -6.41 -3.56 -20.63
N THR A 4 -5.11 -3.30 -20.48
CA THR A 4 -4.20 -4.28 -19.91
C THR A 4 -4.47 -4.37 -18.40
N PRO A 5 -4.82 -5.55 -17.85
CA PRO A 5 -5.00 -5.71 -16.41
C PRO A 5 -3.71 -5.28 -15.69
N VAL A 6 -3.83 -4.53 -14.60
CA VAL A 6 -2.67 -4.02 -13.88
C VAL A 6 -1.82 -5.15 -13.30
N ALA A 7 -2.41 -6.32 -13.04
CA ALA A 7 -1.68 -7.54 -12.72
C ALA A 7 -0.64 -7.94 -13.78
N VAL A 8 -0.89 -7.66 -15.06
CA VAL A 8 0.05 -7.96 -16.15
C VAL A 8 1.19 -6.93 -16.17
N VAL A 9 0.88 -5.65 -15.97
CA VAL A 9 1.89 -4.58 -15.95
C VAL A 9 2.76 -4.66 -14.70
N SER A 10 2.18 -4.98 -13.54
CA SER A 10 2.89 -5.15 -12.28
C SER A 10 3.93 -6.26 -12.35
N LYS A 11 3.66 -7.36 -13.08
CA LYS A 11 4.61 -8.48 -13.25
C LYS A 11 5.87 -8.12 -14.04
N ILE A 12 5.79 -7.14 -14.95
CA ILE A 12 6.91 -6.70 -15.79
C ILE A 12 7.54 -5.39 -15.32
N SER A 13 6.90 -4.71 -14.37
CA SER A 13 7.39 -3.48 -13.78
C SER A 13 8.53 -3.77 -12.82
N THR A 14 9.62 -3.01 -12.93
CA THR A 14 10.69 -3.01 -11.91
C THR A 14 10.21 -2.48 -10.56
N MET A 15 9.14 -1.67 -10.56
CA MET A 15 8.44 -1.27 -9.34
C MET A 15 7.49 -2.39 -8.91
N LYS A 16 7.85 -3.11 -7.84
CA LYS A 16 6.98 -4.11 -7.22
C LYS A 16 5.95 -3.40 -6.35
N ALA A 17 4.68 -3.71 -6.61
CA ALA A 17 3.56 -3.24 -5.81
C ALA A 17 2.82 -4.45 -5.25
N LEU A 18 2.31 -4.33 -4.03
CA LEU A 18 1.34 -5.27 -3.50
C LEU A 18 0.03 -5.09 -4.27
N MET A 19 -0.61 -6.17 -4.71
CA MET A 19 -1.98 -6.09 -5.23
C MET A 19 -2.92 -6.69 -4.20
N VAL A 20 -3.95 -5.93 -3.82
CA VAL A 20 -4.99 -6.38 -2.88
C VAL A 20 -6.36 -5.98 -3.40
N SER A 21 -7.39 -6.71 -2.98
CA SER A 21 -8.78 -6.31 -3.21
C SER A 21 -9.06 -4.98 -2.52
N GLN A 22 -9.83 -4.10 -3.18
CA GLN A 22 -10.29 -2.84 -2.58
C GLN A 22 -11.19 -3.01 -1.35
N GLN A 23 -11.71 -4.22 -1.10
CA GLN A 23 -12.50 -4.56 0.08
C GLN A 23 -11.64 -5.09 1.25
N MET A 24 -10.34 -5.27 1.05
CA MET A 24 -9.43 -5.75 2.11
C MET A 24 -9.34 -4.73 3.26
N PRO A 25 -9.47 -5.16 4.52
CA PRO A 25 -9.23 -4.28 5.66
C PRO A 25 -7.81 -3.71 5.65
N ILE A 26 -7.68 -2.41 5.93
CA ILE A 26 -6.39 -1.71 5.85
C ILE A 26 -5.31 -2.33 6.75
N VAL A 27 -5.69 -2.87 7.92
CA VAL A 27 -4.73 -3.52 8.84
C VAL A 27 -4.11 -4.76 8.21
N GLU A 28 -4.90 -5.58 7.50
CA GLU A 28 -4.39 -6.75 6.77
C GLU A 28 -3.52 -6.34 5.59
N ALA A 29 -3.89 -5.27 4.88
CA ALA A 29 -3.10 -4.74 3.78
C ALA A 29 -1.74 -4.23 4.27
N VAL A 30 -1.69 -3.55 5.42
CA VAL A 30 -0.46 -3.07 6.06
C VAL A 30 0.44 -4.24 6.46
N GLU A 31 -0.10 -5.28 7.09
CA GLU A 31 0.67 -6.46 7.50
C GLU A 31 1.33 -7.15 6.29
N ARG A 32 0.58 -7.34 5.20
CA ARG A 32 1.10 -7.93 3.96
C ARG A 32 2.16 -7.05 3.30
N PHE A 33 1.95 -5.74 3.32
CA PHE A 33 2.87 -4.76 2.73
C PHE A 33 4.18 -4.68 3.52
N SER A 34 4.12 -4.65 4.86
CA SER A 34 5.31 -4.58 5.72
C SER A 34 6.13 -5.87 5.71
N SER A 35 5.52 -7.00 5.34
CA SER A 35 6.21 -8.30 5.30
C SER A 35 7.12 -8.48 4.08
N ASN A 36 7.20 -7.51 3.17
CA ASN A 36 7.99 -7.61 1.95
C ASN A 36 8.73 -6.30 1.63
N GLU A 37 10.02 -6.27 1.96
CA GLU A 37 10.90 -5.09 1.80
C GLU A 37 11.04 -4.58 0.36
N GLY A 38 10.65 -5.36 -0.65
CA GLY A 38 10.74 -4.97 -2.06
C GLY A 38 9.53 -4.21 -2.58
N GLN A 39 8.46 -4.02 -1.81
CA GLN A 39 7.22 -3.39 -2.26
C GLN A 39 7.23 -1.89 -2.00
N HIS A 40 6.84 -1.10 -3.00
CA HIS A 40 6.88 0.37 -2.95
C HIS A 40 5.49 1.04 -2.94
N GLY A 41 4.43 0.25 -3.02
CA GLY A 41 3.06 0.73 -2.92
C GLY A 41 2.05 -0.42 -2.98
N ILE A 42 0.79 -0.09 -2.76
CA ILE A 42 -0.33 -1.02 -2.78
C ILE A 42 -1.28 -0.59 -3.89
N PHE A 43 -1.57 -1.51 -4.82
CA PHE A 43 -2.58 -1.36 -5.86
C PHE A 43 -3.86 -2.07 -5.42
N LEU A 44 -4.95 -1.33 -5.46
CA LEU A 44 -6.29 -1.84 -5.18
C LEU A 44 -6.89 -2.36 -6.47
N VAL A 45 -7.44 -3.56 -6.44
CA VAL A 45 -8.12 -4.16 -7.58
C VAL A 45 -9.57 -4.53 -7.25
N ASP A 46 -10.43 -4.55 -8.28
CA ASP A 46 -11.77 -5.13 -8.22
C ASP A 46 -11.75 -6.65 -8.41
N ASP A 47 -12.94 -7.27 -8.39
CA ASP A 47 -13.12 -8.72 -8.57
C ASP A 47 -12.71 -9.23 -9.96
N GLN A 48 -12.40 -8.33 -10.90
CA GLN A 48 -11.93 -8.65 -12.25
C GLN A 48 -10.44 -8.33 -12.44
N ASP A 49 -9.68 -8.16 -11.35
CA ASP A 49 -8.26 -7.78 -11.32
C ASP A 49 -7.96 -6.44 -12.04
N ARG A 50 -8.93 -5.53 -12.09
CA ARG A 50 -8.75 -4.19 -12.65
C ARG A 50 -8.36 -3.23 -11.55
N LEU A 51 -7.37 -2.36 -11.83
CA LEU A 51 -6.94 -1.34 -10.89
C LEU A 51 -8.09 -0.36 -10.61
N THR A 52 -8.42 -0.20 -9.33
CA THR A 52 -9.40 0.77 -8.85
C THR A 52 -8.78 1.91 -8.07
N GLY A 53 -7.57 1.74 -7.54
CA GLY A 53 -6.89 2.77 -6.76
C GLY A 53 -5.48 2.39 -6.35
N VAL A 54 -4.82 3.34 -5.68
CA VAL A 54 -3.46 3.19 -5.16
C VAL A 54 -3.44 3.68 -3.72
N VAL A 55 -2.72 2.96 -2.86
CA VAL A 55 -2.34 3.40 -1.50
C VAL A 55 -0.82 3.43 -1.44
N ASN A 56 -0.26 4.58 -1.06
CA ASN A 56 1.17 4.81 -0.94
C ASN A 56 1.59 4.99 0.53
N ASN A 57 2.89 5.16 0.78
CA ASN A 57 3.43 5.34 2.13
C ASN A 57 2.85 6.58 2.85
N SER A 58 2.64 7.69 2.15
CA SER A 58 2.04 8.89 2.75
C SER A 58 0.61 8.64 3.19
N ASP A 59 -0.19 7.93 2.39
CA ASP A 59 -1.57 7.56 2.76
C ASP A 59 -1.59 6.68 4.03
N LEU A 60 -0.68 5.72 4.12
CA LEU A 60 -0.55 4.84 5.30
C LEU A 60 -0.09 5.61 6.54
N LEU A 61 0.86 6.54 6.39
CA LEU A 61 1.35 7.38 7.49
C LEU A 61 0.25 8.34 7.98
N ASP A 62 -0.52 8.93 7.06
CA ASP A 62 -1.66 9.79 7.40
C ASP A 62 -2.77 9.00 8.11
N TRP A 63 -3.10 7.80 7.62
CA TRP A 63 -4.03 6.89 8.28
C TRP A 63 -3.58 6.55 9.70
N ALA A 64 -2.32 6.14 9.87
CA ALA A 64 -1.77 5.80 11.18
C ALA A 64 -1.79 7.00 12.13
N ARG A 65 -1.45 8.20 11.64
CA ARG A 65 -1.51 9.44 12.44
C ARG A 65 -2.92 9.69 12.97
N VAL A 66 -3.94 9.54 12.13
CA VAL A 66 -5.34 9.73 12.52
C VAL A 66 -5.79 8.63 13.49
N GLN A 67 -5.50 7.36 13.17
CA GLN A 67 -5.95 6.21 13.95
C GLN A 67 -5.41 6.20 15.39
N PHE A 68 -4.16 6.63 15.58
CA PHE A 68 -3.50 6.67 16.88
C PHE A 68 -3.49 8.07 17.52
N ASN A 69 -4.22 9.04 16.94
CA ASN A 69 -4.27 10.44 17.40
C ASN A 69 -2.86 11.03 17.64
N LEU A 70 -1.93 10.76 16.72
CA LEU A 70 -0.53 11.19 16.86
C LEU A 70 -0.42 12.68 16.56
N SER A 71 0.17 13.42 17.48
CA SER A 71 0.46 14.84 17.32
C SER A 71 1.91 15.05 16.87
N PRO A 72 2.20 16.07 16.05
CA PRO A 72 3.58 16.39 15.70
C PRO A 72 4.46 16.53 16.95
N GLY A 73 5.59 15.81 16.97
CA GLY A 73 6.54 15.83 18.10
C GLY A 73 6.20 14.89 19.27
N SER A 74 5.13 14.08 19.20
CA SER A 74 4.76 13.18 20.30
C SER A 74 5.60 11.89 20.37
N LEU A 75 6.32 11.53 19.29
CA LEU A 75 7.11 10.30 19.21
C LEU A 75 8.52 10.62 18.68
N PRO A 76 9.58 10.12 19.33
CA PRO A 76 10.93 10.18 18.76
C PRO A 76 11.02 9.30 17.52
N LEU A 77 11.84 9.68 16.55
CA LEU A 77 12.10 8.84 15.38
C LEU A 77 12.75 7.52 15.82
N PRO A 78 12.28 6.36 15.32
CA PRO A 78 12.93 5.09 15.58
C PRO A 78 14.33 5.11 14.94
N VAL A 79 15.35 4.90 15.76
CA VAL A 79 16.73 4.75 15.28
C VAL A 79 16.99 3.26 15.11
N HIS A 80 16.97 2.78 13.86
CA HIS A 80 17.46 1.44 13.54
C HIS A 80 19.00 1.48 13.52
N ARG A 81 19.63 0.69 14.39
CA ARG A 81 21.08 0.43 14.37
C ARG A 81 21.35 -0.88 13.67
#